data_AF-A0A8D5JLV8-F1
#
_entry.id   AF-A0A8D5JLV8-F1
#
_cell.length_a   1.000
_cell.length_b   1.000
_cell.length_c   1.000
_cell.angle_alpha   90.00
_cell.angle_beta   90.00
_cell.angle_gamma   90.00
#
_symmetry.space_group_name_H-M   'P 1'
#
loop_
_entity.id
_entity.type
_entity.pdbx_description
1 polymer ?
#
loop_
_entity_poly.entity_id
_entity_poly.type
_entity_poly.pdbx_seq_one_letter_code
_entity_poly.pdbx_strand_id
1 'polypeptide(L)'
;MDIHTGEIYGKQTPSKFVMYSVLKVSKLIVTLQNIDNPLSQFETTAEKLSGAGYIRISQTPYIDTQAPKSKKRKAASKKPNRCPYTLDFLESRADSEKPQPIFKDLFSEAALPT
;
A
#
# COMPACT_ATOMS: atom_id res chain seq x y z
N MET A 1 -28.14 8.50 8.04
CA MET A 1 -27.04 8.94 7.17
C MET A 1 -26.05 7.81 7.09
N ASP A 2 -25.85 7.23 5.90
CA ASP A 2 -24.88 6.16 5.74
C ASP A 2 -23.48 6.74 5.58
N ILE A 3 -22.54 6.20 6.36
CA ILE A 3 -21.12 6.54 6.35
C ILE A 3 -20.42 5.51 5.49
N HIS A 4 -19.56 5.95 4.57
CA HIS A 4 -18.83 5.07 3.66
C HIS A 4 -17.34 5.06 3.97
N THR A 5 -16.66 3.97 3.61
CA THR A 5 -15.20 3.90 3.71
C THR A 5 -14.54 4.86 2.73
N GLY A 6 -13.51 5.58 3.19
CA GLY A 6 -12.80 6.59 2.40
C GLY A 6 -13.36 8.01 2.52
N GLU A 7 -14.45 8.22 3.26
CA GLU A 7 -14.94 9.57 3.59
C GLU A 7 -13.99 10.27 4.58
N ILE A 8 -13.97 11.61 4.54
CA ILE A 8 -13.17 12.42 5.46
C ILE A 8 -14.08 13.24 6.36
N TYR A 9 -13.84 13.15 7.67
CA TYR A 9 -14.51 13.91 8.71
C TYR A 9 -13.56 14.88 9.38
N GLY A 10 -14.04 16.10 9.63
CA GLY A 10 -13.32 17.15 10.32
C GLY A 10 -13.94 17.46 11.66
N LYS A 11 -13.11 17.81 12.64
CA LYS A 11 -13.54 18.43 13.89
C LYS A 11 -12.71 19.67 14.18
N GLN A 12 -13.40 20.79 14.33
CA GLN A 12 -12.80 22.03 14.79
C GLN A 12 -12.60 21.94 16.31
N THR A 13 -11.34 21.89 16.72
CA THR A 13 -10.93 21.99 18.12
C THR A 13 -10.49 23.45 18.36
N PRO A 14 -10.56 23.99 19.60
CA PRO A 14 -10.15 25.38 19.87
C PRO A 14 -8.74 25.74 19.39
N SER A 15 -7.83 24.76 19.31
CA SER A 15 -6.44 24.96 18.88
C SER A 15 -6.17 24.64 17.42
N LYS A 16 -6.94 23.73 16.80
CA LYS A 16 -6.69 23.27 15.42
C LYS A 16 -7.87 22.54 14.81
N PHE A 17 -7.91 22.52 13.47
CA PHE A 17 -8.83 21.69 12.72
C PHE A 17 -8.20 20.32 12.48
N VAL A 18 -8.80 19.27 13.03
CA VAL A 18 -8.28 17.89 12.90
C VAL A 18 -9.16 17.13 11.92
N MET A 19 -8.54 16.41 11.01
CA MET A 19 -9.23 15.58 10.03
C MET A 19 -8.98 14.09 10.26
N TYR A 20 -9.99 13.30 9.96
CA TYR A 20 -10.02 11.86 10.14
C TYR A 20 -10.55 11.18 8.90
N SER A 21 -9.88 10.14 8.42
CA SER A 21 -10.36 9.29 7.33
C SER A 21 -11.14 8.10 7.90
N VAL A 22 -12.22 7.71 7.21
CA VAL A 22 -12.97 6.50 7.53
C VAL A 22 -12.27 5.29 6.92
N LEU A 23 -11.66 4.45 7.76
CA LEU A 23 -10.99 3.22 7.34
C LEU A 23 -11.96 2.08 7.09
N LYS A 24 -12.88 1.89 8.04
CA LYS A 24 -13.78 0.73 8.06
C LYS A 24 -15.13 1.12 8.64
N VAL A 25 -16.19 0.64 8.00
CA VAL A 25 -17.56 0.76 8.48
C VAL A 25 -18.11 -0.64 8.72
N SER A 26 -18.46 -0.91 9.97
CA SER A 26 -19.25 -2.06 10.41
C SER A 26 -20.68 -1.59 10.71
N LYS A 27 -21.62 -2.51 10.93
CA LYS A 27 -23.06 -2.20 11.13
C LYS A 27 -23.35 -1.07 12.14
N LEU A 28 -22.57 -0.97 13.22
CA LEU A 28 -22.74 0.02 14.28
C LEU A 28 -21.47 0.82 14.60
N ILE A 29 -20.33 0.36 14.10
CA ILE A 29 -19.00 0.86 14.49
C ILE A 29 -18.30 1.39 13.25
N VAL A 30 -17.76 2.59 13.37
CA VAL A 30 -16.96 3.27 12.36
C VAL A 30 -15.57 3.49 12.92
N THR A 31 -14.55 3.05 12.18
CA THR A 31 -13.15 3.25 12.54
C THR A 31 -12.61 4.47 11.79
N LEU A 32 -12.16 5.46 12.56
CA LEU A 32 -11.57 6.71 12.09
C LEU A 32 -10.07 6.71 12.34
N GLN A 33 -9.30 7.24 11.38
CA GLN A 33 -7.86 7.42 11.49
C GLN A 33 -7.50 8.89 11.29
N ASN A 34 -6.67 9.46 12.17
CA ASN A 34 -6.18 10.82 11.99
C ASN A 34 -5.27 10.91 10.76
N ILE A 35 -5.49 11.92 9.91
CA ILE A 35 -4.71 12.13 8.69
C ILE A 35 -3.25 12.53 9.01
N ASP A 36 -3.03 13.30 10.07
CA ASP A 36 -1.70 13.76 10.48
C ASP A 36 -0.92 12.68 11.23
N ASN A 37 -1.62 11.78 11.92
CA ASN A 37 -1.01 10.72 12.71
C ASN A 37 -1.66 9.36 12.41
N PRO A 38 -1.06 8.54 11.54
CA PRO A 38 -1.65 7.27 11.12
C PRO A 38 -1.76 6.23 12.25
N LEU A 39 -1.06 6.40 13.37
CA LEU A 39 -1.18 5.54 14.55
C LEU A 39 -2.38 5.91 15.42
N SER A 40 -2.94 7.12 15.28
CA SER A 40 -4.11 7.56 16.01
C SER A 40 -5.38 7.07 15.31
N GLN A 41 -5.84 5.90 15.74
CA GLN A 41 -7.07 5.28 15.27
C GLN A 41 -8.04 5.12 16.43
N PHE A 42 -9.32 5.35 16.19
CA PHE A 42 -10.34 5.11 17.19
C PHE A 42 -11.65 4.64 16.57
N GLU A 43 -12.43 3.95 17.38
CA GLU A 43 -13.74 3.43 17.00
C GLU A 43 -14.85 4.29 17.61
N THR A 44 -15.86 4.62 16.81
CA THR A 44 -17.02 5.39 17.24
C THR A 44 -18.29 4.88 16.58
N THR A 45 -19.45 5.32 17.04
CA THR A 45 -20.73 5.06 16.38
C THR A 45 -21.12 6.25 15.51
N ALA A 46 -21.94 6.02 14.47
CA ALA A 46 -22.41 7.08 13.59
C ALA A 46 -23.15 8.20 14.34
N GLU A 47 -23.95 7.83 15.35
CA GLU A 47 -24.68 8.77 16.21
C GLU A 47 -23.74 9.66 17.02
N LYS A 48 -22.72 9.06 17.65
CA LYS A 48 -21.71 9.80 18.44
C LYS A 48 -20.88 10.71 17.55
N LEU A 49 -20.62 10.29 16.32
CA LEU A 49 -19.90 11.08 15.34
C LEU A 49 -20.66 12.36 15.00
N SER A 50 -21.97 12.26 14.69
CA SER A 50 -22.81 13.45 14.48
C SER A 50 -22.98 14.30 15.74
N GLY A 51 -23.17 13.68 16.90
CA GLY A 51 -23.41 14.39 18.17
C GLY A 51 -22.16 15.10 18.71
N ALA A 52 -20.96 14.59 18.42
CA ALA A 52 -19.70 15.17 18.89
C ALA A 52 -19.17 16.31 17.99
N GLY A 53 -19.95 16.74 17.00
CA GLY A 53 -19.63 17.87 16.11
C GLY A 53 -18.63 17.54 15.00
N TYR A 54 -18.52 16.27 14.59
CA TYR A 54 -17.75 15.93 13.41
C TYR A 54 -18.55 16.27 12.15
N ILE A 55 -17.92 17.00 11.23
CA ILE A 55 -18.52 17.45 9.97
C ILE A 55 -17.90 16.65 8.84
N ARG A 56 -18.73 16.13 7.93
CA ARG A 56 -18.25 15.45 6.72
C ARG A 56 -17.68 16.48 5.75
N ILE A 57 -16.38 16.40 5.47
CA ILE A 57 -15.66 17.32 4.57
C ILE A 57 -15.72 16.82 3.14
N SER A 58 -15.43 15.54 2.93
CA SER A 58 -15.46 14.92 1.62
C SER A 58 -16.20 13.59 1.67
N GLN A 59 -17.10 13.42 0.71
CA GLN A 59 -17.81 12.16 0.47
C GLN A 59 -17.11 11.31 -0.59
N THR A 60 -16.13 11.87 -1.32
CA THR A 60 -15.46 11.19 -2.42
C THR A 60 -14.41 10.23 -1.88
N PRO A 61 -14.59 8.90 -1.98
CA PRO A 61 -13.48 7.99 -1.78
C PRO A 61 -12.43 8.30 -2.85
N TYR A 62 -11.18 8.50 -2.46
CA TYR A 62 -10.07 8.69 -3.41
C TYR A 62 -9.81 7.44 -4.29
N ILE A 63 -10.51 6.34 -3.99
CA ILE A 63 -10.37 5.04 -4.64
C ILE A 63 -11.73 4.66 -5.22
N ASP A 64 -11.76 4.51 -6.53
CA ASP A 64 -12.92 4.06 -7.30
C ASP A 64 -13.22 2.59 -6.96
N THR A 65 -14.21 2.33 -6.09
CA THR A 65 -14.58 0.95 -5.65
C THR A 65 -15.37 0.18 -6.71
N GLN A 66 -15.81 0.87 -7.76
CA GLN A 66 -16.42 0.30 -8.97
C GLN A 66 -15.37 -0.09 -10.03
N ALA A 67 -14.08 0.22 -9.80
CA ALA A 67 -13.04 -0.26 -10.70
C ALA A 67 -13.10 -1.80 -10.73
N PRO A 68 -13.38 -2.41 -11.90
CA PRO A 68 -13.45 -3.86 -12.00
C PRO A 68 -12.11 -4.39 -11.52
N LYS A 69 -12.11 -5.17 -10.42
CA LYS A 69 -10.92 -5.69 -9.73
C LYS A 69 -9.83 -6.01 -10.74
N SER A 70 -8.96 -5.04 -11.03
CA SER A 70 -7.90 -5.27 -11.99
C SER A 70 -7.00 -6.25 -11.28
N LYS A 71 -6.93 -7.49 -11.82
CA LYS A 71 -6.15 -8.60 -11.28
C LYS A 71 -4.91 -8.07 -10.58
N LYS A 72 -4.75 -8.42 -9.30
CA LYS A 72 -3.55 -8.25 -8.48
C LYS A 72 -2.36 -7.85 -9.36
N ARG A 73 -1.89 -6.59 -9.30
CA ARG A 73 -0.55 -6.27 -9.80
C ARG A 73 0.40 -7.07 -8.91
N LYS A 74 0.75 -8.28 -9.35
CA LYS A 74 1.96 -8.95 -8.88
C LYS A 74 3.09 -8.00 -9.25
N ALA A 75 3.60 -7.28 -8.26
CA ALA A 75 4.93 -6.68 -8.31
C ALA A 75 5.95 -7.82 -8.29
N ALA A 76 6.03 -8.57 -9.41
CA ALA A 76 7.05 -9.55 -9.72
C ALA A 76 6.86 -9.98 -11.19
N SER A 77 7.86 -9.69 -12.04
CA SER A 77 8.10 -10.30 -13.37
C SER A 77 7.41 -9.79 -14.65
N LYS A 78 6.80 -8.60 -14.70
CA LYS A 78 6.68 -7.95 -16.03
C LYS A 78 8.01 -7.28 -16.34
N LYS A 79 8.89 -8.01 -17.03
CA LYS A 79 10.05 -7.42 -17.72
C LYS A 79 9.56 -6.13 -18.41
N PRO A 80 10.28 -4.99 -18.31
CA PRO A 80 9.92 -3.83 -19.12
C PRO A 80 9.82 -4.31 -20.57
N ASN A 81 8.64 -4.21 -21.17
CA ASN A 81 8.44 -4.65 -22.53
C ASN A 81 9.25 -3.68 -23.40
N ARG A 82 10.42 -4.11 -23.88
CA ARG A 82 11.33 -3.27 -24.66
C ARG A 82 10.58 -2.78 -25.90
N CYS A 83 10.82 -1.53 -26.27
CA CYS A 83 10.22 -0.92 -27.45
C CYS A 83 10.63 -1.76 -28.69
N PRO A 84 9.69 -2.25 -29.50
CA PRO A 84 10.01 -3.11 -30.65
C PRO A 84 10.81 -2.39 -31.75
N TYR A 85 10.96 -1.07 -31.65
CA TYR A 85 11.64 -0.23 -32.64
C TYR A 85 13.05 0.20 -32.21
N THR A 86 13.53 -0.19 -31.03
CA THR A 86 14.92 0.06 -30.61
C THR A 86 15.75 -1.19 -30.86
N LEU A 87 16.65 -1.14 -31.85
CA LEU A 87 17.68 -2.18 -32.07
C LEU A 87 18.56 -2.29 -30.82
N ASP A 88 18.59 -3.49 -30.23
CA ASP A 88 19.17 -3.71 -28.91
C ASP A 88 20.60 -4.26 -29.00
N PHE A 89 21.55 -3.39 -29.29
CA PHE A 89 22.97 -3.73 -29.43
C PHE A 89 23.66 -4.17 -28.13
N LEU A 90 22.94 -4.13 -27.00
CA LEU A 90 23.49 -4.43 -25.67
C LEU A 90 23.42 -5.92 -25.32
N GLU A 91 22.49 -6.68 -25.94
CA GLU A 91 22.30 -8.09 -25.62
C GLU A 91 23.46 -8.98 -26.08
N SER A 92 24.23 -8.54 -27.09
CA SER A 92 25.44 -9.22 -27.56
C SER A 92 26.70 -8.87 -26.76
N ARG A 93 26.60 -8.05 -25.70
CA ARG A 93 27.76 -7.68 -24.88
C ARG A 93 28.04 -8.79 -23.87
N ALA A 94 29.31 -9.21 -23.83
CA ALA A 94 29.84 -10.24 -22.94
C ALA A 94 29.62 -9.98 -21.44
N ASP A 95 29.30 -8.73 -21.05
CA ASP A 95 28.96 -8.35 -19.68
C ASP A 95 27.59 -8.87 -19.20
N SER A 96 26.77 -9.46 -20.09
CA SER A 96 25.44 -9.98 -19.75
C SER A 96 25.46 -11.41 -19.18
N GLU A 97 26.59 -12.10 -19.19
CA GLU A 97 26.73 -13.44 -18.62
C GLU A 97 27.53 -13.41 -17.31
N LYS A 98 27.01 -14.09 -16.28
CA LYS A 98 27.71 -14.20 -15.00
C LYS A 98 28.88 -15.18 -15.18
N PRO A 99 30.12 -14.82 -14.81
CA PRO A 99 31.26 -15.73 -14.95
C PRO A 99 31.03 -16.99 -14.11
N GLN A 100 31.36 -18.15 -14.67
CA GLN A 100 31.28 -19.41 -13.94
C GLN A 100 32.32 -19.43 -12.82
N PRO A 101 31.97 -19.97 -11.64
CA PRO A 101 32.90 -20.05 -10.51
C PRO A 101 34.10 -20.93 -10.88
N ILE A 102 35.31 -20.42 -10.60
CA ILE A 102 36.58 -21.05 -10.99
C ILE A 102 36.94 -22.25 -10.08
N PHE A 103 36.45 -22.29 -8.84
CA PHE A 103 36.80 -23.34 -7.88
C PHE A 103 35.62 -24.27 -7.60
N LYS A 104 35.90 -25.58 -7.51
CA LYS A 104 34.98 -26.55 -6.91
C LYS A 104 34.95 -26.36 -5.40
N ASP A 105 33.77 -26.57 -4.82
CA ASP A 105 33.41 -26.27 -3.44
C ASP A 105 34.44 -26.78 -2.41
N LEU A 106 34.98 -25.88 -1.58
CA LEU A 106 36.15 -26.11 -0.73
C LEU A 106 35.85 -26.89 0.57
N PHE A 107 34.59 -27.25 0.82
CA PHE A 107 34.16 -27.90 2.07
C PHE A 107 33.91 -29.41 1.94
N SER A 108 34.30 -30.05 0.83
CA SER A 108 34.07 -31.49 0.65
C SER A 108 35.07 -32.40 1.37
N GLU A 109 36.19 -31.89 1.89
CA GLU A 109 37.36 -32.72 2.26
C GLU A 109 37.74 -32.68 3.75
N ALA A 110 37.04 -31.92 4.59
CA ALA A 110 37.35 -31.79 6.02
C ALA A 110 36.83 -32.94 6.91
N ALA A 111 36.38 -34.04 6.31
CA ALA A 111 36.05 -35.27 7.02
C ALA A 111 37.13 -36.32 6.76
N LEU A 112 38.16 -36.39 7.62
CA LEU A 112 38.69 -37.64 8.19
C LEU A 112 39.84 -37.38 9.19
N PRO A 113 40.04 -38.29 10.17
CA PRO A 113 40.63 -38.01 11.47
C PRO A 113 42.06 -38.58 11.63
N THR A 114 42.82 -37.99 12.56
CA THR A 114 43.58 -38.64 13.66
C THR A 114 44.24 -37.57 14.51
#